data_AF-A0A3C1KDK7-F1
#
_entry.id   AF-A0A3C1KDK7-F1
#
_cell.length_a   1.000
_cell.length_b   1.000
_cell.length_c   1.000
_cell.angle_alpha   90.00
_cell.angle_beta   90.00
_cell.angle_gamma   90.00
#
_symmetry.space_group_name_H-M   'P 1'
#
loop_
_entity.id
_entity.type
_entity.pdbx_description
1 polymer ?
#
loop_
_entity_poly.entity_id
_entity_poly.type
_entity_poly.pdbx_seq_one_letter_code
_entity_poly.pdbx_strand_id
1 'polypeptide(L)' 'MSTTPAEHAAMRRALALAAEGPRGVNPQVGAVILSPAGDVLAEGFHRGAGTAHAEV' A
#
# COMPACT_ATOMS: atom_id res chain seq x y z
N MET A 1 2.93 19.50 -9.37
CA MET A 1 1.68 19.06 -8.73
C MET A 1 1.99 18.74 -7.28
N SER A 2 1.16 19.19 -6.34
CA SER A 2 1.23 18.80 -4.93
C SER A 2 0.20 17.71 -4.68
N THR A 3 0.55 16.72 -3.86
CA THR A 3 -0.41 15.73 -3.37
C THR A 3 -1.31 16.34 -2.29
N THR A 4 -2.49 15.76 -2.11
CA THR A 4 -3.45 16.11 -1.07
C THR A 4 -3.03 15.53 0.30
N PRO A 5 -3.56 16.06 1.42
CA PRO A 5 -3.34 15.48 2.74
C PRO A 5 -3.79 14.02 2.84
N ALA A 6 -4.88 13.65 2.15
CA ALA A 6 -5.40 12.28 2.11
C ALA A 6 -4.43 11.32 1.40
N GLU A 7 -3.92 11.70 0.22
CA GLU A 7 -2.89 10.92 -0.48
C GLU A 7 -1.62 10.76 0.35
N HIS A 8 -1.21 11.82 1.06
CA HIS A 8 -0.03 11.76 1.92
C HIS A 8 -0.25 10.84 3.15
N ALA A 9 -1.45 10.83 3.73
CA ALA A 9 -1.83 9.91 4.79
C ALA A 9 -1.90 8.46 4.29
N ALA A 10 -2.49 8.24 3.12
CA ALA A 10 -2.56 6.93 2.47
C ALA A 10 -1.18 6.38 2.15
N MET A 11 -0.24 7.22 1.69
CA MET A 11 1.14 6.78 1.45
C MET A 11 1.85 6.33 2.72
N ARG A 12 1.65 7.04 3.84
CA ARG A 12 2.17 6.58 5.15
C ARG A 12 1.55 5.23 5.56
N ARG A 13 0.25 5.04 5.29
CA ARG A 13 -0.42 3.76 5.55
C ARG A 13 0.12 2.65 4.65
N ALA A 14 0.35 2.91 3.36
CA ALA A 14 0.93 1.95 2.43
C ALA A 14 2.34 1.49 2.87
N LEU A 15 3.16 2.40 3.39
CA LEU A 15 4.47 2.05 3.96
C LEU A 15 4.36 1.20 5.22
N ALA A 16 3.37 1.47 6.09
CA ALA A 16 3.11 0.63 7.27
C ALA A 16 2.69 -0.79 6.86
N LEU A 17 1.78 -0.91 5.89
CA LEU A 17 1.35 -2.19 5.32
C LEU A 17 2.52 -2.95 4.68
N ALA A 18 3.40 -2.25 3.94
CA ALA A 18 4.59 -2.86 3.35
C ALA A 18 5.49 -3.53 4.39
N ALA A 19 5.62 -2.93 5.58
CA ALA A 19 6.43 -3.46 6.67
C ALA A 19 5.91 -4.79 7.25
N GLU A 20 4.65 -5.14 6.99
CA GLU A 20 4.04 -6.43 7.40
C GLU A 20 4.46 -7.59 6.47
N GLY A 21 4.88 -7.30 5.24
CA GLY A 21 5.37 -8.31 4.29
C GLY A 21 6.72 -8.91 4.72
N PRO A 22 7.03 -10.17 4.36
CA PRO A 22 8.32 -10.77 4.68
C PRO A 22 9.46 -10.09 3.90
N ARG A 23 10.64 -9.98 4.53
CA ARG A 23 11.85 -9.58 3.82
C ARG A 23 12.35 -10.76 2.98
N GLY A 24 12.67 -10.51 1.72
CA GLY A 24 13.15 -11.54 0.80
C GLY A 24 13.63 -10.96 -0.51
N VAL A 25 13.61 -11.78 -1.56
CA VAL A 25 14.03 -11.36 -2.92
C VAL A 25 13.07 -10.34 -3.54
N ASN A 26 11.78 -10.39 -3.18
CA ASN A 26 10.78 -9.42 -3.60
C ASN A 26 10.75 -8.24 -2.61
N PRO A 27 10.49 -7.01 -3.10
CA PRO A 27 10.37 -5.85 -2.24
C PRO A 27 9.17 -5.97 -1.29
N GLN A 28 9.30 -5.33 -0.14
CA GLN A 28 8.16 -5.03 0.72
C GLN A 28 7.29 -3.96 0.05
N VAL A 29 6.03 -4.30 -0.25
CA VAL A 29 5.09 -3.41 -0.93
C VAL A 29 3.76 -3.44 -0.19
N GLY A 30 3.20 -2.27 0.03
CA GLY A 30 1.84 -2.05 0.51
C GLY A 30 1.10 -1.11 -0.44
N ALA A 31 -0.21 -1.27 -0.53
CA ALA A 31 -1.07 -0.51 -1.42
C ALA A 31 -2.34 -0.07 -0.68
N VAL A 32 -2.83 1.12 -1.02
CA VAL A 32 -4.09 1.69 -0.54
C VAL A 32 -4.84 2.25 -1.74
N ILE A 33 -6.11 1.89 -1.89
CA ILE A 33 -7.00 2.43 -2.93
C ILE A 33 -7.89 3.48 -2.27
N LEU A 34 -7.88 4.70 -2.81
CA LEU A 34 -8.74 5.78 -2.36
C LEU A 34 -9.90 6.02 -3.32
N SER A 35 -11.03 6.46 -2.78
CA SER A 35 -12.12 7.08 -3.54
C SER A 35 -11.68 8.46 -4.06
N PRO A 36 -12.40 9.06 -5.03
CA PRO A 36 -12.16 10.45 -5.42
C PRO A 36 -12.33 11.47 -4.28
N ALA A 37 -13.09 11.11 -3.24
CA ALA A 37 -13.26 11.93 -2.04
C ALA A 37 -12.14 11.74 -1.01
N GLY A 38 -11.22 10.79 -1.23
CA GLY A 38 -10.10 10.48 -0.33
C GLY A 38 -10.39 9.40 0.71
N ASP A 39 -11.54 8.73 0.64
CA ASP A 39 -11.89 7.62 1.54
C ASP A 39 -11.10 6.36 1.17
N VAL A 40 -10.67 5.59 2.16
CA VAL A 40 -10.03 4.29 1.92
C VAL A 40 -11.08 3.28 1.46
N LEU A 41 -10.89 2.74 0.27
CA LEU A 41 -11.74 1.69 -0.32
C LEU A 41 -11.16 0.29 -0.11
N ALA A 42 -9.84 0.16 -0.20
CA ALA A 42 -9.14 -1.12 -0.03
C ALA A 42 -7.68 -0.92 0.39
N GLU A 43 -7.11 -1.95 1.00
CA GLU A 43 -5.72 -2.00 1.46
C GLU A 43 -5.14 -3.40 1.25
N GLY A 44 -3.84 -3.47 0.98
CA GLY A 44 -3.14 -4.74 0.79
C GLY A 44 -1.63 -4.62 0.98
N PHE A 45 -0.98 -5.76 1.18
CA PHE A 45 0.47 -5.90 1.17
C PHE A 45 0.91 -7.22 0.55
N HIS A 46 2.11 -7.23 -0.02
CA HIS A 46 2.68 -8.43 -0.62
C HIS A 46 3.09 -9.45 0.45
N ARG A 47 2.63 -10.69 0.32
CA ARG A 47 2.84 -11.76 1.31
C ARG A 47 4.09 -12.62 1.05
N GLY A 48 4.95 -12.20 0.14
CA GLY A 48 6.20 -12.87 -0.22
C GLY A 48 6.17 -13.54 -1.58
N ALA A 49 7.34 -14.04 -2.00
CA ALA A 49 7.56 -14.56 -3.34
C ALA A 49 6.54 -15.64 -3.73
N GLY A 50 5.95 -15.49 -4.91
CA GLY A 50 4.91 -16.39 -5.43
C GLY A 50 3.48 -16.06 -4.98
N THR A 51 3.29 -15.08 -4.09
CA THR A 51 1.96 -14.55 -3.72
C THR A 51 1.58 -13.33 -4.57
N ALA A 52 0.29 -12.98 -4.56
CA ALA A 52 -0.21 -11.79 -5.24
C ALA A 52 0.50 -10.51 -4.77
N HIS A 53 0.59 -9.51 -5.66
CA HIS A 53 1.10 -8.20 -5.30
C HIS A 53 0.15 -7.45 -4.36
N ALA A 54 0.60 -6.32 -3.80
CA ALA A 54 -0.20 -5.57 -2.85
C ALA A 54 -1.47 -4.96 -3.46
N GLU A 55 -1.45 -4.65 -4.77
CA GLU A 55 -2.58 -4.06 -5.50
C GLU A 55 -3.65 -5.07 -5.96
N VAL A 56 -3.45 -6.37 -5.72
CA VAL A 56 -4.31 -7.48 -6.17
C VAL A 56 -5.03 -8.12 -4.98
#